data_AF-A0A8C5Y984-F1
#
_entry.id   AF-A0A8C5Y984-F1
#
_cell.length_a   1.000
_cell.length_b   1.000
_cell.length_c   1.000
_cell.angle_alpha   90.00
_cell.angle_beta   90.00
_cell.angle_gamma   90.00
#
_symmetry.space_group_name_H-M   'P 1'
#
loop_
_entity.id
_entity.type
_entity.pdbx_description
1 polymer ?
#
loop_
_entity_poly.entity_id
_entity_poly.type
_entity_poly.pdbx_seq_one_letter_code
_entity_poly.pdbx_strand_id
1 'polypeptide(L)'
;MAALLLVYLFGLSALLLPGNFESYFEFVKSLSLGPALIHTAKFALVFPLMYHSWNGIRHLMWDLGKGLKIAQLYQSGVVVLVLTVLSSVGLAAM
;
A
#
# COMPACT_ATOMS: atom_id res chain seq x y z
N MET A 1 7.87 -5.20 -9.58
CA MET A 1 7.61 -4.86 -11.00
C MET A 1 6.12 -4.62 -11.26
N ALA A 2 5.23 -5.61 -11.05
CA ALA A 2 3.80 -5.48 -11.37
C ALA A 2 3.04 -4.40 -10.56
N ALA A 3 3.28 -4.29 -9.25
CA ALA A 3 2.63 -3.28 -8.41
C ALA A 3 3.00 -1.84 -8.81
N LEU A 4 4.26 -1.61 -9.22
CA LEU A 4 4.72 -0.30 -9.71
C LEU A 4 4.03 0.07 -11.02
N LEU A 5 3.91 -0.88 -11.95
CA LEU A 5 3.19 -0.67 -13.21
C LEU A 5 1.74 -0.24 -12.96
N LEU A 6 1.04 -0.89 -12.03
CA LEU A 6 -0.34 -0.52 -11.69
C LEU A 6 -0.44 0.90 -11.12
N VAL A 7 0.48 1.31 -10.25
CA VAL A 7 0.51 2.67 -9.68
C VAL A 7 0.77 3.71 -10.78
N TYR A 8 1.72 3.45 -11.69
CA TYR A 8 1.98 4.36 -12.81
C TYR A 8 0.80 4.43 -13.79
N LEU A 9 0.17 3.31 -14.09
CA LEU A 9 -1.02 3.28 -14.94
C LEU A 9 -2.19 4.03 -14.30
N PHE A 10 -2.39 3.87 -12.99
CA PHE A 10 -3.40 4.62 -12.23
C PHE A 10 -3.12 6.14 -12.28
N GLY A 11 -1.87 6.55 -12.00
CA GLY A 11 -1.47 7.96 -12.09
C GLY A 11 -1.63 8.54 -13.50
N LEU A 12 -1.28 7.77 -14.53
CA LEU A 12 -1.48 8.17 -15.93
C LEU A 12 -2.97 8.29 -16.27
N SER A 13 -3.80 7.36 -15.78
CA SER A 13 -5.24 7.43 -16.00
C SER A 13 -5.85 8.69 -15.37
N ALA A 14 -5.36 9.10 -14.18
CA ALA A 14 -5.79 10.34 -13.55
C ALA A 14 -5.42 11.61 -14.36
N LEU A 15 -4.37 11.53 -15.20
CA LEU A 15 -3.98 12.62 -16.09
C LEU A 15 -4.75 12.62 -17.42
N LEU A 16 -5.04 11.44 -17.96
CA LEU A 16 -5.61 11.29 -19.31
C LEU A 16 -7.13 11.25 -19.33
N LEU A 17 -7.76 10.80 -18.25
CA LEU A 17 -9.21 10.68 -18.19
C LEU A 17 -9.88 12.06 -17.96
N PRO A 18 -10.96 12.38 -18.68
CA PRO A 18 -11.69 13.62 -18.50
C PRO A 18 -12.52 13.60 -17.21
N GLY A 19 -12.81 14.75 -16.61
CA GLY A 19 -13.61 14.82 -15.38
C GLY A 19 -12.77 15.00 -14.13
N ASN A 20 -13.44 15.24 -13.01
CA ASN A 20 -12.79 15.52 -11.72
C ASN A 20 -12.96 14.34 -10.75
N PHE A 21 -12.21 14.36 -9.66
CA PHE A 21 -12.26 13.31 -8.63
C PHE A 21 -13.69 13.06 -8.13
N GLU A 22 -14.47 14.13 -7.90
CA GLU A 22 -15.84 14.05 -7.39
C GLU A 22 -16.75 13.24 -8.34
N SER A 23 -16.67 13.47 -9.64
CA SER A 23 -17.47 12.72 -10.63
C SER A 23 -17.20 11.21 -10.59
N TYR A 24 -15.93 10.82 -10.44
CA TYR A 24 -15.53 9.43 -10.33
C TYR A 24 -15.92 8.82 -8.99
N PHE A 25 -15.82 9.61 -7.91
CA PHE A 25 -16.22 9.18 -6.58
C PHE A 25 -17.73 8.91 -6.51
N GLU A 26 -18.56 9.80 -7.04
CA GLU A 26 -20.00 9.60 -7.10
C GLU A 26 -20.38 8.45 -8.04
N PHE A 27 -19.68 8.27 -9.16
CA PHE A 27 -19.85 7.09 -10.00
C PHE A 27 -19.59 5.80 -9.21
N VAL A 28 -18.47 5.69 -8.49
CA VAL A 28 -18.15 4.50 -7.68
C VAL A 28 -19.19 4.28 -6.58
N LYS A 29 -19.67 5.34 -5.91
CA LYS A 29 -20.77 5.23 -4.94
C LYS A 29 -22.06 4.70 -5.56
N SER A 30 -22.40 5.15 -6.78
CA SER A 30 -23.62 4.71 -7.47
C SER A 30 -23.66 3.21 -7.73
N LEU A 31 -22.49 2.56 -7.83
CA LEU A 31 -22.36 1.10 -7.98
C LEU A 31 -22.84 0.32 -6.75
N SER A 32 -23.05 0.99 -5.60
CA SER A 32 -23.59 0.39 -4.37
C SER A 32 -22.83 -0.87 -3.93
N LEU A 33 -21.49 -0.81 -4.00
CA LEU A 33 -20.63 -1.93 -3.68
C LEU A 33 -20.75 -2.35 -2.21
N GLY A 34 -20.73 -3.67 -1.96
CA GLY A 34 -20.82 -4.21 -0.61
C GLY A 34 -19.63 -3.79 0.27
N PRO A 35 -19.82 -3.64 1.60
CA PRO A 35 -18.76 -3.20 2.51
C PRO A 35 -17.51 -4.09 2.48
N ALA A 36 -17.68 -5.40 2.31
CA ALA A 36 -16.58 -6.35 2.22
C ALA A 36 -15.69 -6.06 0.99
N LEU A 37 -16.30 -5.81 -0.18
CA LEU A 37 -15.56 -5.50 -1.40
C LEU A 37 -14.80 -4.17 -1.28
N ILE A 38 -15.43 -3.15 -0.70
CA ILE A 38 -14.78 -1.85 -0.44
C ILE A 38 -13.59 -2.04 0.49
N HIS A 39 -13.75 -2.80 1.58
CA HIS A 39 -12.68 -3.06 2.53
C HIS A 39 -11.53 -3.84 1.89
N THR A 40 -11.81 -4.87 1.10
CA THR A 40 -10.78 -5.60 0.35
C THR A 40 -10.05 -4.71 -0.65
N ALA A 41 -10.76 -3.81 -1.36
CA ALA A 41 -10.13 -2.87 -2.27
C ALA A 41 -9.22 -1.87 -1.53
N LYS A 42 -9.67 -1.31 -0.40
CA LYS A 42 -8.85 -0.46 0.48
C LYS A 42 -7.59 -1.20 0.95
N PHE A 43 -7.75 -2.44 1.42
CA PHE A 43 -6.64 -3.27 1.88
C PHE A 43 -5.63 -3.54 0.75
N ALA A 44 -6.11 -3.92 -0.43
CA ALA A 44 -5.26 -4.20 -1.60
C ALA A 44 -4.45 -2.98 -2.04
N LEU A 45 -4.99 -1.76 -1.90
CA LEU A 45 -4.28 -0.52 -2.18
C LEU A 45 -3.22 -0.19 -1.11
N VAL A 46 -3.58 -0.31 0.17
CA VAL A 46 -2.71 0.13 1.27
C VAL A 46 -1.62 -0.89 1.62
N PHE A 47 -1.84 -2.18 1.39
CA PHE A 47 -0.89 -3.24 1.72
C PHE A 47 0.50 -3.08 1.06
N PRO A 48 0.62 -2.92 -0.28
CA PRO A 48 1.92 -2.71 -0.91
C PRO A 48 2.58 -1.39 -0.47
N LEU A 49 1.78 -0.35 -0.18
CA LEU A 49 2.29 0.92 0.34
C LEU A 49 2.93 0.72 1.72
N MET A 50 2.23 0.08 2.65
CA MET A 50 2.74 -0.17 4.00
C MET A 50 3.97 -1.07 3.99
N TYR A 51 3.96 -2.13 3.17
CA TYR A 51 5.12 -2.99 3.01
C TYR A 51 6.34 -2.21 2.52
N HIS A 52 6.15 -1.39 1.47
CA HIS A 52 7.23 -0.60 0.91
C HIS A 52 7.74 0.45 1.89
N SER A 53 6.86 1.12 2.65
CA SER A 53 7.26 2.09 3.66
C SER A 53 8.07 1.47 4.80
N TRP A 54 7.59 0.38 5.40
CA TRP A 54 8.30 -0.29 6.50
C TRP A 54 9.61 -0.92 6.03
N ASN A 55 9.60 -1.58 4.87
CA ASN A 55 10.83 -2.12 4.30
C ASN A 55 11.79 -1.01 3.87
N GLY A 56 11.28 0.14 3.40
CA GLY A 56 12.07 1.33 3.09
C GLY A 56 12.82 1.86 4.32
N ILE A 57 12.16 1.94 5.48
CA ILE A 57 12.82 2.28 6.75
C ILE A 57 13.92 1.26 7.09
N ARG A 58 13.66 -0.04 6.90
CA ARG A 58 14.66 -1.09 7.09
C ARG A 58 15.87 -0.92 6.16
N HIS A 59 15.65 -0.57 4.90
CA HIS A 59 16.72 -0.24 3.95
C HIS A 59 17.53 0.99 4.37
N LEU A 60 16.87 2.08 4.79
CA LEU A 60 17.57 3.27 5.29
C LEU A 60 18.42 2.95 6.53
N MET A 61 17.99 2.01 7.39
CA MET A 61 18.81 1.53 8.51
C MET A 61 20.03 0.73 8.03
N TRP A 62 19.92 -0.01 6.93
CA TRP A 62 21.06 -0.67 6.29
C TRP A 62 22.05 0.33 5.69
N ASP A 63 21.57 1.43 5.11
CA ASP A 63 22.42 2.51 4.59
C ASP A 63 23.23 3.19 5.71
N LEU A 64 22.69 3.19 6.94
CA LEU A 64 23.39 3.62 8.16
C LEU A 64 24.31 2.53 8.75
N GLY A 65 24.47 1.38 8.11
CA GLY A 65 25.29 0.25 8.57
C GLY A 65 24.67 -0.56 9.71
N LYS A 66 23.38 -0.40 10.02
CA LYS A 66 22.71 -1.08 11.14
C LYS A 66 21.95 -2.32 10.68
N GLY A 67 21.92 -3.38 11.50
CA GLY A 67 21.05 -4.54 11.25
C GLY A 67 21.51 -5.49 10.14
N LEU A 68 22.81 -5.51 9.82
CA LEU A 68 23.40 -6.28 8.72
C LEU A 68 23.80 -7.72 9.08
N LYS A 69 23.73 -8.13 10.36
CA LYS A 69 23.93 -9.53 10.74
C LYS A 69 22.75 -10.38 10.28
N ILE A 70 23.00 -11.62 9.84
CA ILE A 70 21.96 -12.55 9.36
C ILE A 70 20.77 -12.67 10.33
N ALA A 71 21.03 -12.83 11.63
CA ALA A 71 19.96 -12.89 12.64
C ALA A 71 19.10 -11.61 12.65
N GLN A 72 19.73 -10.43 12.56
CA GLN A 72 19.04 -9.14 12.53
C GLN A 72 18.28 -8.92 11.22
N LEU A 73 18.78 -9.44 10.09
CA LEU A 73 18.08 -9.43 8.81
C LEU A 73 16.76 -10.20 8.89
N TYR A 74 16.76 -11.40 9.48
CA TYR A 74 15.53 -12.18 9.68
C TYR A 74 14.57 -11.51 10.68
N GLN A 75 15.08 -11.06 11.82
CA GLN A 75 14.27 -10.38 12.84
C GLN A 75 13.59 -9.14 12.28
N SER A 76 14.35 -8.25 11.62
CA SER A 76 13.79 -7.04 11.00
C SER A 76 12.84 -7.37 9.86
N GLY A 77 13.05 -8.45 9.12
CA GLY A 77 12.12 -8.92 8.09
C GLY A 77 10.75 -9.32 8.68
N VAL A 78 10.74 -10.09 9.77
CA VAL A 78 9.50 -10.46 10.47
C VAL A 78 8.80 -9.22 11.03
N VAL A 79 9.55 -8.28 11.62
CA VAL A 79 9.00 -7.00 12.12
C VAL A 79 8.32 -6.23 11.00
N VAL A 80 8.95 -6.10 9.82
CA VAL A 80 8.35 -5.44 8.64
C VAL A 80 7.04 -6.12 8.24
N LEU A 81 6.98 -7.45 8.18
CA LEU A 81 5.76 -8.17 7.81
C LEU A 81 4.62 -7.95 8.81
N VAL A 82 4.91 -8.02 10.12
CA VAL A 82 3.92 -7.78 11.17
C VAL A 82 3.39 -6.36 11.10
N LEU A 83 4.28 -5.36 11.04
CA LEU A 83 3.89 -3.96 10.93
C LEU A 83 3.06 -3.68 9.67
N THR A 84 3.44 -4.29 8.54
CA THR A 84 2.69 -4.20 7.28
C THR A 84 1.26 -4.68 7.45
N VAL A 85 1.04 -5.87 8.00
CA VAL A 85 -0.31 -6.43 8.17
C VAL A 85 -1.12 -5.56 9.12
N LEU A 86 -0.58 -5.21 10.29
CA LEU A 86 -1.29 -4.43 11.30
C LEU A 86 -1.68 -3.04 10.78
N SER A 87 -0.74 -2.30 10.18
CA SER A 87 -1.03 -0.97 9.66
C SER A 87 -1.99 -1.00 8.47
N SER A 88 -1.90 -2.03 7.61
CA SER A 88 -2.80 -2.18 6.46
C SER A 88 -4.23 -2.51 6.87
N VAL A 89 -4.42 -3.42 7.82
CA VAL A 89 -5.75 -3.73 8.36
C VAL A 89 -6.34 -2.50 9.06
N GLY A 90 -5.54 -1.82 9.89
CA GLY A 90 -5.97 -0.60 10.58
C GLY A 90 -6.43 0.48 9.61
N LEU A 91 -5.62 0.79 8.60
CA LEU A 91 -5.95 1.82 7.60
C LEU A 91 -7.12 1.42 6.70
N ALA A 92 -7.28 0.13 6.36
CA ALA A 92 -8.40 -0.33 5.54
C ALA A 92 -9.75 -0.26 6.28
N ALA A 93 -9.71 -0.28 7.62
CA ALA A 93 -10.89 -0.22 8.48
C ALA A 93 -11.34 1.21 8.82
N MET A 94 -10.51 2.24 8.54
CA MET A 94 -10.86 3.66 8.65
C MET A 94 -11.70 4.12 7.46
#